data_AF-A0A3P8M3K7-F1
#
_entry.id   AF-A0A3P8M3K7-F1
#
_cell.length_a   1.000
_cell.length_b   1.000
_cell.length_c   1.000
_cell.angle_alpha   90.00
_cell.angle_beta   90.00
_cell.angle_gamma   90.00
#
_symmetry.space_group_name_H-M   'P 1'
#
loop_
_entity.id
_entity.type
_entity.pdbx_description
1 polymer ?
#
loop_
_entity_poly.entity_id
_entity_poly.type
_entity_poly.pdbx_seq_one_letter_code
_entity_poly.pdbx_strand_id
1 'polypeptide(L)'
;MVFPYAPTATVLGFISSFIGGLVVMGFLAILGQTVIIPVAIPYFFIGATAAVFGNASGGWKGAIAGSFITGILIGIGPALIYPIMESVGLSGTSFPETDFVALGLVVYYIGKMLP
;
A
#
# COMPACT_ATOMS: atom_id res chain seq x y z
N MET A 1 6.37 -16.91 -6.10
CA MET A 1 5.59 -15.93 -6.89
C MET A 1 4.26 -16.54 -7.29
N VAL A 2 3.13 -15.83 -7.08
CA VAL A 2 1.77 -16.37 -7.29
C VAL A 2 1.11 -15.96 -8.61
N PHE A 3 1.70 -15.00 -9.34
CA PHE A 3 1.10 -14.42 -10.55
C PHE A 3 0.74 -15.41 -11.67
N PRO A 4 1.55 -16.47 -11.94
CA PRO A 4 1.21 -17.44 -12.99
C PRO A 4 -0.09 -18.22 -12.74
N TYR A 5 -0.57 -18.30 -11.49
CA TYR A 5 -1.80 -19.02 -11.15
C TYR A 5 -3.08 -18.25 -11.49
N ALA A 6 -3.01 -16.92 -11.61
CA ALA A 6 -4.12 -16.10 -12.08
C ALA A 6 -3.63 -14.84 -12.82
N PRO A 7 -3.13 -14.98 -14.07
CA PRO A 7 -2.51 -13.87 -14.81
C PRO A 7 -3.46 -12.70 -15.10
N THR A 8 -4.73 -12.99 -15.43
CA THR A 8 -5.74 -11.96 -15.64
C THR A 8 -6.03 -11.17 -14.36
N ALA A 9 -6.13 -11.85 -13.23
CA ALA A 9 -6.31 -11.22 -11.93
C ALA A 9 -5.08 -10.38 -11.54
N THR A 10 -3.87 -10.80 -11.92
CA THR A 10 -2.63 -10.06 -11.66
C THR A 10 -2.67 -8.67 -12.33
N VAL A 11 -3.00 -8.61 -13.62
CA VAL A 11 -3.09 -7.34 -14.37
C VAL A 11 -4.22 -6.46 -13.84
N LEU A 12 -5.41 -7.06 -13.62
CA LEU A 12 -6.56 -6.35 -13.05
C LEU A 12 -6.24 -5.79 -11.66
N GLY A 13 -5.50 -6.57 -10.87
CA GLY A 13 -4.99 -6.19 -9.58
C GLY A 13 -4.12 -4.95 -9.63
N PHE A 14 -3.08 -4.97 -10.46
CA PHE A 14 -2.21 -3.80 -10.63
C PHE A 14 -3.01 -2.54 -10.95
N ILE A 15 -3.87 -2.58 -11.98
CA ILE A 15 -4.69 -1.41 -12.38
C ILE A 15 -5.56 -0.94 -11.21
N SER A 16 -6.26 -1.86 -10.54
CA SER A 16 -7.15 -1.55 -9.44
C SER A 16 -6.42 -0.93 -8.24
N SER A 17 -5.29 -1.50 -7.83
CA SER A 17 -4.47 -0.93 -6.75
C SER A 17 -3.91 0.45 -7.12
N PHE A 18 -3.45 0.63 -8.37
CA PHE A 18 -2.86 1.88 -8.83
C PHE A 18 -3.90 3.02 -8.82
N ILE A 19 -5.15 2.71 -9.23
CA ILE A 19 -6.28 3.63 -9.07
C ILE A 19 -6.49 3.98 -7.58
N GLY A 20 -6.45 2.99 -6.69
CA GLY A 20 -6.51 3.24 -5.24
C GLY A 20 -5.43 4.20 -4.75
N GLY A 21 -4.20 4.04 -5.24
CA GLY A 21 -3.08 4.95 -4.96
C GLY A 21 -3.33 6.37 -5.47
N LEU A 22 -3.83 6.52 -6.69
CA LEU A 22 -4.17 7.84 -7.25
C LEU A 22 -5.29 8.55 -6.47
N VAL A 23 -6.28 7.78 -5.99
CA VAL A 23 -7.34 8.32 -5.12
C VAL A 23 -6.74 8.84 -3.82
N VAL A 24 -5.84 8.08 -3.17
CA VAL A 24 -5.15 8.53 -1.96
C VAL A 24 -4.27 9.75 -2.22
N MET A 25 -3.54 9.78 -3.33
CA MET A 25 -2.72 10.92 -3.72
C MET A 25 -3.56 12.20 -3.83
N GLY A 26 -4.70 12.14 -4.53
CA GLY A 26 -5.62 13.27 -4.64
C GLY A 26 -6.19 13.69 -3.29
N PHE A 27 -6.55 12.72 -2.45
CA PHE A 27 -7.06 12.98 -1.10
C PHE A 27 -6.02 13.69 -0.21
N LEU A 28 -4.77 13.23 -0.20
CA LEU A 28 -3.68 13.87 0.55
C LEU A 28 -3.40 15.30 0.05
N ALA A 29 -3.46 15.50 -1.26
CA ALA A 29 -3.28 16.82 -1.87
C ALA A 29 -4.38 17.81 -1.42
N ILE A 30 -5.64 17.38 -1.40
CA ILE A 30 -6.77 18.21 -0.93
C ILE A 30 -6.63 18.57 0.55
N LEU A 31 -6.13 17.64 1.37
CA LEU A 31 -5.89 17.87 2.80
C LEU A 31 -4.64 18.72 3.09
N GLY A 32 -3.86 19.10 2.08
CA GLY A 32 -2.58 19.81 2.25
C GLY A 32 -1.53 19.01 3.03
N GLN A 33 -1.64 17.67 3.01
CA GLN A 33 -0.68 16.78 3.65
C GLN A 33 0.47 16.43 2.70
N THR A 34 1.54 15.84 3.23
CA THR A 34 2.62 15.28 2.40
C THR A 34 2.06 14.28 1.40
N VAL A 35 2.20 14.59 0.11
CA VAL A 35 1.64 13.78 -0.98
C VAL A 35 2.54 12.60 -1.29
N ILE A 36 1.99 11.39 -1.17
CA ILE A 36 2.66 10.17 -1.62
C ILE A 36 2.33 9.94 -3.10
N ILE A 37 3.36 9.96 -3.93
CA ILE A 37 3.22 9.71 -5.37
C ILE A 37 3.23 8.19 -5.62
N PRO A 38 2.20 7.63 -6.26
CA PRO A 38 2.16 6.20 -6.57
C PRO A 38 3.28 5.78 -7.55
N VAL A 39 4.08 4.78 -7.17
CA VAL A 39 5.14 4.18 -8.02
C VAL A 39 4.70 2.80 -8.48
N ALA A 40 4.89 2.43 -9.75
CA ALA A 40 4.31 1.22 -10.31
C ALA A 40 4.68 -0.09 -9.57
N ILE A 41 5.91 -0.20 -9.06
CA ILE A 41 6.45 -1.44 -8.45
C ILE A 41 5.60 -1.95 -7.26
N PRO A 42 5.41 -1.20 -6.15
CA PRO A 42 4.65 -1.70 -5.00
C PRO A 42 3.19 -2.02 -5.36
N TYR A 43 2.56 -1.17 -6.16
CA TYR A 43 1.17 -1.39 -6.60
C TYR A 43 1.06 -2.64 -7.49
N PHE A 44 2.05 -2.89 -8.34
CA PHE A 44 2.09 -4.15 -9.10
C PHE A 44 2.29 -5.35 -8.17
N PHE A 45 3.37 -5.41 -7.41
CA PHE A 45 3.71 -6.63 -6.67
C PHE A 45 2.75 -6.92 -5.52
N ILE A 46 2.43 -5.93 -4.70
CA ILE A 46 1.57 -6.10 -3.51
C ILE A 46 0.10 -6.16 -3.96
N GLY A 47 -0.33 -5.21 -4.81
CA GLY A 47 -1.69 -5.16 -5.34
C GLY A 47 -2.05 -6.39 -6.18
N ALA A 48 -1.18 -6.83 -7.11
CA ALA A 48 -1.46 -8.03 -7.88
C ALA A 48 -1.46 -9.30 -7.03
N THR A 49 -0.63 -9.38 -5.98
CA THR A 49 -0.68 -10.50 -5.04
C THR A 49 -2.04 -10.53 -4.33
N ALA A 50 -2.51 -9.40 -3.81
CA ALA A 50 -3.84 -9.29 -3.22
C ALA A 50 -4.95 -9.67 -4.20
N ALA A 51 -4.80 -9.32 -5.47
CA ALA A 51 -5.76 -9.67 -6.51
C ALA A 51 -5.79 -11.18 -6.84
N VAL A 52 -4.63 -11.85 -6.85
CA VAL A 52 -4.57 -13.31 -7.08
C VAL A 52 -5.31 -14.07 -5.97
N PHE A 53 -5.08 -13.69 -4.70
CA PHE A 53 -5.79 -14.29 -3.56
C PHE A 53 -7.27 -13.86 -3.48
N GLY A 54 -7.56 -12.60 -3.79
CA GLY A 54 -8.92 -12.10 -3.92
C GLY A 54 -9.71 -12.82 -5.02
N ASN A 55 -9.05 -13.17 -6.12
CA ASN A 55 -9.64 -13.97 -7.19
C ASN A 55 -9.94 -15.40 -6.75
N ALA A 56 -9.03 -16.02 -6.00
CA ALA A 56 -9.25 -17.38 -5.49
C ALA A 56 -10.41 -17.46 -4.48
N SER A 57 -10.63 -16.41 -3.69
CA SER A 57 -11.66 -16.38 -2.64
C SER A 57 -13.01 -15.79 -3.08
N GLY A 58 -13.02 -14.84 -4.02
CA GLY A 58 -14.21 -14.08 -4.42
C GLY A 58 -14.32 -13.80 -5.92
N GLY A 59 -13.55 -14.50 -6.75
CA GLY A 59 -13.51 -14.29 -8.20
C GLY A 59 -13.04 -12.88 -8.59
N TRP A 60 -13.40 -12.44 -9.79
CA TRP A 60 -12.95 -11.16 -10.33
C TRP A 60 -13.33 -9.95 -9.44
N LYS A 61 -14.45 -10.03 -8.72
CA LYS A 61 -14.89 -8.98 -7.78
C LYS A 61 -13.96 -8.93 -6.56
N GLY A 62 -13.61 -10.08 -6.01
CA GLY A 62 -12.63 -10.18 -4.91
C GLY A 62 -11.26 -9.69 -5.35
N ALA A 63 -10.86 -9.96 -6.60
CA ALA A 63 -9.61 -9.46 -7.16
C ALA A 63 -9.54 -7.93 -7.18
N ILE A 64 -10.60 -7.26 -7.68
CA ILE A 64 -10.68 -5.80 -7.72
C ILE A 64 -10.76 -5.22 -6.31
N ALA A 65 -11.71 -5.68 -5.50
CA ALA A 65 -11.93 -5.10 -4.16
C ALA A 65 -10.70 -5.27 -3.27
N GLY A 66 -10.11 -6.47 -3.24
CA GLY A 66 -8.91 -6.76 -2.45
C GLY A 66 -7.72 -5.92 -2.90
N SER A 67 -7.51 -5.79 -4.21
CA SER A 67 -6.41 -4.99 -4.75
C SER A 67 -6.61 -3.48 -4.55
N PHE A 68 -7.82 -2.96 -4.71
CA PHE A 68 -8.13 -1.55 -4.49
C PHE A 68 -7.88 -1.14 -3.04
N ILE A 69 -8.37 -1.92 -2.07
CA ILE A 69 -8.12 -1.68 -0.64
C ILE A 69 -6.62 -1.74 -0.35
N THR A 70 -5.93 -2.73 -0.91
CA THR A 70 -4.47 -2.84 -0.79
C THR A 70 -3.76 -1.61 -1.37
N GLY A 71 -4.20 -1.10 -2.52
CA GLY A 71 -3.69 0.13 -3.12
C GLY A 71 -3.87 1.36 -2.22
N ILE A 72 -5.02 1.47 -1.54
CA ILE A 72 -5.24 2.52 -0.54
C ILE A 72 -4.24 2.39 0.62
N LEU A 73 -4.01 1.18 1.12
CA LEU A 73 -3.05 0.94 2.21
C LEU A 73 -1.61 1.28 1.79
N ILE A 74 -1.22 0.93 0.56
CA ILE A 74 0.10 1.31 -0.01
C ILE A 74 0.24 2.83 -0.11
N GLY A 75 -0.84 3.57 -0.37
CA GLY A 75 -0.81 5.04 -0.44
C GLY A 75 -0.76 5.72 0.93
N ILE A 76 -1.58 5.25 1.87
CA ILE A 76 -1.71 5.86 3.21
C ILE A 76 -0.53 5.47 4.12
N GLY A 77 -0.06 4.23 4.02
CA GLY A 77 0.95 3.69 4.91
C GLY A 77 2.25 4.52 4.97
N PRO A 78 2.86 4.84 3.81
CA PRO A 78 4.04 5.71 3.75
C PRO A 78 3.82 7.07 4.40
N ALA A 79 2.63 7.66 4.24
CA ALA A 79 2.29 8.94 4.84
C ALA A 79 2.22 8.86 6.37
N LEU A 80 1.67 7.75 6.91
CA LEU A 80 1.58 7.53 8.35
C LEU A 80 2.95 7.34 9.01
N ILE A 81 3.85 6.61 8.36
CA ILE A 81 5.17 6.33 8.93
C ILE A 81 6.21 7.42 8.63
N TYR A 82 5.94 8.32 7.68
CA TYR A 82 6.90 9.37 7.27
C TYR A 82 7.45 10.23 8.42
N PRO A 83 6.65 10.69 9.42
CA PRO A 83 7.20 11.44 10.56
C PRO A 83 8.21 10.63 11.38
N ILE A 84 8.03 9.31 11.47
CA ILE A 84 8.99 8.41 12.13
C ILE A 84 10.25 8.30 11.30
N MET A 85 10.12 8.15 9.98
CA MET A 85 11.25 8.08 9.05
C MET A 85 12.10 9.36 9.09
N GLU A 86 11.46 10.53 9.13
CA GLU A 86 12.12 11.82 9.27
C GLU A 86 12.90 11.92 10.59
N SER A 87 12.33 11.42 11.71
CA SER A 87 12.98 11.43 13.02
C SER A 87 14.27 10.61 13.09
N VAL A 88 14.44 9.63 12.20
CA VAL A 88 15.65 8.79 12.09
C VAL A 88 16.57 9.20 10.94
N GLY A 89 16.35 10.38 10.35
CA GLY A 89 17.20 10.95 9.29
C GLY A 89 16.85 10.52 7.87
N LEU A 90 15.76 9.80 7.65
CA LEU A 90 15.28 9.37 6.33
C LEU A 90 14.33 10.41 5.72
N SER A 91 14.79 11.66 5.61
CA SER A 91 13.99 12.75 5.01
C SER A 91 13.70 12.48 3.53
N GLY A 92 12.47 12.78 3.10
CA GLY A 92 12.02 12.56 1.72
C GLY A 92 11.88 11.08 1.31
N THR A 93 12.04 10.13 2.25
CA THR A 93 11.97 8.69 1.97
C THR A 93 10.95 8.01 2.89
N SER A 94 10.18 7.07 2.34
CA SER A 94 9.24 6.24 3.10
C SER A 94 9.04 4.89 2.40
N PHE A 95 8.37 3.96 3.07
CA PHE A 95 8.25 2.56 2.66
C PHE A 95 6.81 2.21 2.25
N PRO A 96 6.56 1.85 0.98
CA PRO A 96 5.22 1.48 0.48
C PRO A 96 4.75 0.08 0.91
N GLU A 97 5.62 -0.73 1.50
CA GLU A 97 5.30 -2.07 1.95
C GLU A 97 4.35 -2.05 3.16
N THR A 98 3.16 -2.62 2.99
CA THR A 98 2.09 -2.56 4.00
C THR A 98 2.44 -3.26 5.30
N ASP A 99 3.23 -4.33 5.24
CA ASP A 99 3.74 -5.07 6.40
C ASP A 99 4.81 -4.28 7.14
N PHE A 100 5.72 -3.61 6.43
CA PHE A 100 6.72 -2.71 7.03
C PHE A 100 6.04 -1.56 7.77
N VAL A 101 5.02 -0.95 7.17
CA VAL A 101 4.24 0.11 7.82
C VAL A 101 3.53 -0.44 9.06
N ALA A 102 2.83 -1.57 8.94
CA ALA A 102 2.08 -2.15 10.05
C ALA A 102 3.00 -2.51 11.24
N LEU A 103 4.11 -3.20 10.98
CA LEU A 103 5.07 -3.57 12.02
C LEU A 103 5.82 -2.35 12.55
N GLY A 104 6.23 -1.43 11.67
CA GLY A 104 6.96 -0.22 12.05
C GLY A 104 6.16 0.66 13.01
N LEU A 105 4.86 0.84 12.75
CA LEU A 105 3.97 1.57 13.66
C LEU A 105 3.84 0.85 15.01
N VAL A 106 3.63 -0.47 15.01
CA VAL A 106 3.51 -1.25 16.25
C VAL A 106 4.79 -1.16 17.09
N VAL A 107 5.95 -1.40 16.49
CA VAL A 107 7.25 -1.33 17.17
C VAL A 107 7.50 0.08 17.72
N TYR A 108 7.19 1.12 16.93
CA TYR A 108 7.35 2.51 17.36
C TYR A 108 6.51 2.83 18.62
N TYR A 109 5.23 2.45 18.63
CA TYR A 109 4.37 2.73 19.77
C TYR A 109 4.72 1.90 21.00
N ILE A 110 5.15 0.65 20.84
CA ILE A 110 5.68 -0.16 21.95
C ILE A 110 6.94 0.50 22.52
N GLY A 111 7.88 0.92 21.66
CA GLY A 111 9.09 1.63 22.07
C GLY A 111 8.81 2.90 22.85
N LYS A 112 7.78 3.66 22.45
CA LYS A 112 7.35 4.88 23.15
C LYS A 112 6.75 4.61 24.54
N MET A 113 6.29 3.39 24.81
CA MET A 113 5.77 2.97 26.13
C MET A 113 6.86 2.44 27.06
N LEU A 114 8.05 2.13 26.54
CA LEU A 114 9.19 1.69 27.34
C LEU A 114 9.90 2.92 27.94
N PRO A 115 10.33 2.83 29.21
CA PRO A 115 11.00 3.92 29.93
C PRO A 115 12.39 4.25 29.37
#